data_AF-A0A7Y6MVG5-F1
#
_entry.id   AF-A0A7Y6MVG5-F1
#
_cell.length_a   1.000
_cell.length_b   1.000
_cell.length_c   1.000
_cell.angle_alpha   90.00
_cell.angle_beta   90.00
_cell.angle_gamma   90.00
#
_symmetry.space_group_name_H-M   'P 1'
#
loop_
_entity.id
_entity.type
_entity.pdbx_description
1 polymer ?
#
loop_
_entity_poly.entity_id
_entity_poly.type
_entity_poly.pdbx_seq_one_letter_code
_entity_poly.pdbx_strand_id
1 'polypeptide(L)'
;MRKQMVYFILRHCIERDSARSEEGERLSFQSVMDILSETTLRFITLEYFYGLINFRDQSRNTLLHQAVRDNNTQAIEVFFSYDINPLIKNQKGEIPLDLAQGKTRDALVKGMKKQADSKKWSAVCNSSFGVIPGVFLGVGLGVGSALAGPSMAIILGAAGVFTLVAGIAVGLAIYFLSYDYKQAKSIEKAINSEPSSALTNDKKAPVTAGGEKRQHA
;
A
#
# COMPACT_ATOMS: atom_id res chain seq x y z
N MET A 1 -26.21 3.23 -2.24
CA MET A 1 -26.82 3.04 -0.91
C MET A 1 -26.15 1.95 -0.05
N ARG A 2 -25.87 0.73 -0.53
CA ARG A 2 -25.25 -0.33 0.31
C ARG A 2 -23.86 -0.01 0.89
N LYS A 3 -22.89 0.44 0.09
CA LYS A 3 -21.50 0.70 0.56
C LYS A 3 -21.42 1.85 1.58
N GLN A 4 -22.22 2.90 1.40
CA GLN A 4 -22.29 4.04 2.32
C GLN A 4 -22.77 3.62 3.71
N MET A 5 -23.84 2.81 3.78
CA MET A 5 -24.35 2.31 5.06
C MET A 5 -23.29 1.50 5.81
N VAL A 6 -22.64 0.56 5.12
CA VAL A 6 -21.60 -0.27 5.73
C VAL A 6 -20.38 0.56 6.16
N TYR A 7 -20.02 1.59 5.37
CA TYR A 7 -18.98 2.54 5.77
C TYR A 7 -19.33 3.25 7.09
N PHE A 8 -20.58 3.71 7.27
CA PHE A 8 -21.01 4.34 8.52
C PHE A 8 -20.95 3.37 9.70
N ILE A 9 -21.34 2.12 9.50
CA ILE A 9 -21.22 1.07 10.53
C ILE A 9 -19.75 0.87 10.91
N LEU A 10 -18.86 0.71 9.92
CA LEU A 10 -17.43 0.53 10.16
C LEU A 10 -16.80 1.74 10.84
N ARG A 11 -17.15 2.95 10.41
CA ARG A 11 -16.72 4.20 11.07
C ARG A 11 -17.13 4.22 12.55
N HIS A 12 -18.39 3.89 12.85
CA HIS A 12 -18.84 3.82 14.24
C HIS A 12 -18.07 2.75 15.04
N CYS A 13 -17.73 1.61 14.41
CA CYS A 13 -16.93 0.57 15.05
C CYS A 13 -15.50 1.03 15.34
N ILE A 14 -14.89 1.83 14.46
CA ILE A 14 -13.56 2.43 14.68
C ILE A 14 -13.59 3.39 15.86
N GLU A 15 -14.62 4.23 15.95
CA GLU A 15 -14.78 5.23 17.02
C GLU A 15 -15.06 4.58 18.39
N ARG A 16 -15.82 3.48 18.43
CA ARG A 16 -16.29 2.86 19.69
C ARG A 16 -15.63 1.54 20.06
N ASP A 17 -14.75 1.04 19.20
CA ASP A 17 -14.12 -0.28 19.28
C ASP A 17 -15.13 -1.42 19.52
N SER A 18 -16.31 -1.31 18.91
CA SER A 18 -17.33 -2.35 18.96
C SER A 18 -18.52 -2.15 18.03
N ALA A 19 -19.05 -3.27 17.53
CA ALA A 19 -20.43 -3.40 17.08
C ALA A 19 -21.26 -4.20 18.09
N ARG A 20 -22.59 -4.05 18.05
CA ARG A 20 -23.52 -4.92 18.79
C ARG A 20 -24.23 -5.85 17.79
N SER A 21 -24.16 -7.16 18.02
CA SER A 21 -24.89 -8.18 17.27
C SER A 21 -26.40 -8.13 17.61
N GLU A 22 -27.24 -8.74 16.78
CA GLU A 22 -28.66 -8.96 17.09
C GLU A 22 -28.84 -9.80 18.35
N GLU A 23 -27.89 -10.69 18.63
CA GLU A 23 -27.84 -11.51 19.86
C GLU A 23 -27.36 -10.72 21.09
N GLY A 24 -27.09 -9.42 20.94
CA GLY A 24 -26.62 -8.54 22.02
C GLY A 24 -25.12 -8.61 22.29
N GLU A 25 -24.39 -9.48 21.61
CA GLU A 25 -22.94 -9.64 21.76
C GLU A 25 -22.16 -8.41 21.27
N ARG A 26 -21.07 -8.07 21.98
CA ARG A 26 -20.15 -7.00 21.59
C ARG A 26 -19.08 -7.59 20.65
N LEU A 27 -19.16 -7.24 19.37
CA LEU A 27 -18.21 -7.68 18.35
C LEU A 27 -17.04 -6.70 18.25
N SER A 28 -15.82 -7.24 18.25
CA SER A 28 -14.60 -6.44 18.00
C SER A 28 -14.54 -5.94 16.55
N PHE A 29 -13.75 -4.89 16.29
CA PHE A 29 -13.54 -4.41 14.93
C PHE A 29 -13.00 -5.50 13.98
N GLN A 30 -12.07 -6.33 14.47
CA GLN A 30 -11.53 -7.46 13.73
C GLN A 30 -12.63 -8.46 13.34
N SER A 31 -13.48 -8.86 14.29
CA SER A 31 -14.58 -9.81 14.03
C SER A 31 -15.57 -9.27 12.99
N VAL A 32 -15.87 -7.97 13.04
CA VAL A 32 -16.73 -7.32 12.03
C VAL A 32 -16.08 -7.38 10.65
N MET A 33 -14.78 -7.10 10.56
CA MET A 33 -14.04 -7.17 9.30
C MET A 33 -13.94 -8.61 8.77
N ASP A 34 -13.74 -9.60 9.64
CA ASP A 34 -13.72 -11.02 9.27
C ASP A 34 -15.07 -11.45 8.68
N ILE A 35 -16.17 -11.15 9.37
CA ILE A 35 -17.52 -11.45 8.90
C ILE A 35 -17.79 -10.78 7.55
N LEU A 36 -17.40 -9.50 7.39
CA LEU A 36 -17.57 -8.80 6.12
C LEU A 36 -16.74 -9.42 5.01
N SER A 37 -15.48 -9.78 5.28
CA SER A 37 -14.59 -10.41 4.30
C SER A 37 -15.13 -11.77 3.87
N GLU A 38 -15.54 -12.61 4.82
CA GLU A 38 -16.11 -13.93 4.57
C GLU A 38 -17.43 -13.83 3.78
N THR A 39 -18.32 -12.93 4.20
CA THR A 39 -19.63 -12.76 3.56
C THR A 39 -19.48 -12.23 2.13
N THR A 40 -18.61 -11.25 1.91
CA THR A 40 -18.38 -10.69 0.58
C THR A 40 -17.71 -11.68 -0.36
N LEU A 41 -16.78 -12.50 0.14
CA LEU A 41 -16.17 -13.60 -0.60
C LEU A 41 -17.16 -14.71 -0.94
N ARG A 42 -18.05 -15.07 -0.01
CA ARG A 42 -19.01 -16.17 -0.18
C ARG A 42 -20.19 -15.80 -1.08
N PHE A 43 -20.71 -14.57 -0.95
CA PHE A 43 -22.00 -14.19 -1.56
C PHE A 43 -21.89 -13.09 -2.63
N ILE A 44 -20.76 -12.38 -2.74
CA ILE A 44 -20.60 -11.25 -3.67
C ILE A 44 -19.34 -11.43 -4.51
N THR A 45 -18.29 -10.63 -4.28
CA THR A 45 -16.98 -10.71 -4.95
C THR A 45 -15.91 -10.06 -4.08
N LEU A 46 -14.65 -10.48 -4.24
CA LEU A 46 -13.49 -9.84 -3.61
C LEU A 46 -13.36 -8.35 -4.03
N GLU A 47 -13.71 -8.02 -5.28
CA GLU A 47 -13.72 -6.64 -5.76
C GLU A 47 -14.71 -5.76 -4.98
N TYR A 48 -15.86 -6.33 -4.60
CA TYR A 48 -16.82 -5.60 -3.78
C TYR A 48 -16.24 -5.27 -2.40
N PHE A 49 -15.57 -6.24 -1.76
CA PHE A 49 -14.87 -6.03 -0.49
C PHE A 49 -13.77 -4.98 -0.61
N TYR A 50 -12.94 -5.07 -1.65
CA TYR A 50 -11.88 -4.09 -1.90
C TYR A 50 -12.45 -2.68 -2.11
N GLY A 51 -13.54 -2.56 -2.88
CA GLY A 51 -14.25 -1.31 -3.09
C GLY A 51 -15.03 -0.81 -1.86
N LEU A 52 -15.24 -1.66 -0.85
CA LEU A 52 -15.85 -1.31 0.43
C LEU A 52 -14.82 -0.71 1.38
N ILE A 53 -13.68 -1.37 1.57
CA ILE A 53 -12.62 -0.90 2.49
C ILE A 53 -11.94 0.38 1.98
N ASN A 54 -11.87 0.55 0.66
CA ASN A 54 -11.36 1.77 0.00
C ASN A 54 -12.47 2.78 -0.33
N PHE A 55 -13.69 2.57 0.19
CA PHE A 55 -14.79 3.50 0.00
C PHE A 55 -14.44 4.87 0.59
N ARG A 56 -15.03 5.92 0.01
CA ARG A 56 -14.75 7.31 0.35
C ARG A 56 -16.02 8.03 0.74
N ASP A 57 -15.98 8.72 1.88
CA ASP A 57 -17.08 9.54 2.33
C ASP A 57 -17.26 10.83 1.49
N GLN A 58 -18.16 11.71 1.94
CA GLN A 58 -18.44 12.99 1.28
C GLN A 58 -17.21 13.92 1.22
N SER A 59 -16.33 13.85 2.21
CA SER A 59 -15.05 14.58 2.25
C SER A 59 -13.91 13.79 1.59
N ARG A 60 -14.26 12.72 0.86
CA ARG A 60 -13.35 11.80 0.18
C ARG A 60 -12.39 11.05 1.12
N ASN A 61 -12.65 11.02 2.43
CA ASN A 61 -11.88 10.25 3.40
C ASN A 61 -12.19 8.76 3.27
N THR A 62 -11.15 7.93 3.37
CA THR A 62 -11.29 6.48 3.50
C THR A 62 -11.39 6.06 4.97
N LEU A 63 -11.74 4.80 5.21
CA LEU A 63 -11.72 4.23 6.57
C LEU A 63 -10.35 4.37 7.25
N LEU A 64 -9.26 4.33 6.47
CA LEU A 64 -7.91 4.52 7.01
C LEU A 64 -7.66 5.96 7.48
N HIS A 65 -8.24 6.97 6.83
CA HIS A 65 -8.20 8.35 7.34
C HIS A 65 -8.95 8.44 8.67
N GLN A 66 -10.09 7.78 8.78
CA GLN A 66 -10.89 7.79 10.01
C GLN A 66 -10.16 7.11 11.17
N ALA A 67 -9.57 5.93 10.94
CA ALA A 67 -8.78 5.24 11.96
C ALA A 67 -7.57 6.07 12.44
N VAL A 68 -6.94 6.83 11.54
CA VAL A 68 -5.87 7.76 11.91
C VAL A 68 -6.40 8.91 12.78
N ARG A 69 -7.52 9.52 12.40
CA ARG A 69 -8.14 10.62 13.17
C ARG A 69 -8.54 10.20 14.58
N ASP A 70 -9.00 8.96 14.71
CA ASP A 70 -9.44 8.39 15.98
C ASP A 70 -8.28 7.75 16.77
N ASN A 71 -7.04 7.82 16.26
CA ASN A 71 -5.84 7.19 16.84
C ASN A 71 -6.00 5.68 17.12
N ASN A 72 -6.82 4.99 16.33
CA ASN A 72 -7.09 3.58 16.51
C ASN A 72 -6.04 2.73 15.77
N THR A 73 -4.92 2.47 16.43
CA THR A 73 -3.82 1.68 15.86
C THR A 73 -4.21 0.23 15.58
N GLN A 74 -5.14 -0.34 16.35
CA GLN A 74 -5.62 -1.70 16.12
C GLN A 74 -6.39 -1.77 14.79
N ALA A 75 -7.32 -0.85 14.55
CA ALA A 75 -8.04 -0.77 13.29
C ALA A 75 -7.09 -0.58 12.09
N ILE A 76 -6.02 0.21 12.25
CA ILE A 76 -4.97 0.38 11.23
C ILE A 76 -4.29 -0.97 10.92
N GLU A 77 -3.90 -1.73 11.95
CA GLU A 77 -3.27 -3.05 11.76
C GLU A 77 -4.21 -4.03 11.06
N VAL A 78 -5.49 -4.07 11.47
CA VAL A 78 -6.54 -4.86 10.82
C VAL A 78 -6.69 -4.46 9.35
N PHE A 79 -6.72 -3.17 9.02
CA PHE A 79 -6.86 -2.77 7.62
C PHE A 79 -5.70 -3.23 6.72
N PHE A 80 -4.47 -3.26 7.25
CA PHE A 80 -3.32 -3.74 6.49
C PHE A 80 -3.31 -5.25 6.28
N SER A 81 -4.02 -6.05 7.10
CA SER A 81 -4.18 -7.48 6.81
C SER A 81 -5.08 -7.73 5.60
N TYR A 82 -5.90 -6.76 5.20
CA TYR A 82 -6.81 -6.84 4.05
C TYR A 82 -6.33 -6.05 2.82
N ASP A 83 -5.05 -5.70 2.75
CA ASP A 83 -4.46 -5.06 1.57
C ASP A 83 -5.14 -3.72 1.17
N ILE A 84 -5.60 -2.95 2.16
CA ILE A 84 -6.19 -1.61 1.96
C ILE A 84 -5.20 -0.69 1.20
N ASN A 85 -5.71 0.29 0.45
CA ASN A 85 -4.86 1.26 -0.24
C ASN A 85 -4.58 2.49 0.65
N PRO A 86 -3.34 2.69 1.13
CA PRO A 86 -2.98 3.79 2.01
C PRO A 86 -2.67 5.10 1.26
N LEU A 87 -2.69 5.11 -0.08
CA LEU A 87 -2.31 6.26 -0.91
C LEU A 87 -3.51 7.06 -1.42
N ILE A 88 -4.72 6.68 -1.04
CA ILE A 88 -5.93 7.41 -1.42
C ILE A 88 -5.90 8.77 -0.73
N LYS A 89 -6.06 9.83 -1.52
CA LYS A 89 -6.12 11.21 -1.01
C LYS A 89 -7.54 11.61 -0.64
N ASN A 90 -7.72 12.38 0.43
CA ASN A 90 -8.98 13.02 0.76
C ASN A 90 -9.28 14.24 -0.14
N GLN A 91 -10.30 15.02 0.19
CA GLN A 91 -10.67 16.23 -0.56
C GLN A 91 -9.60 17.34 -0.48
N LYS A 92 -8.80 17.37 0.58
CA LYS A 92 -7.68 18.29 0.76
C LYS A 92 -6.39 17.84 0.05
N GLY A 93 -6.40 16.66 -0.56
CA GLY A 93 -5.23 16.10 -1.24
C GLY A 93 -4.26 15.36 -0.31
N GLU A 94 -4.63 15.16 0.95
CA GLU A 94 -3.84 14.51 2.00
C GLU A 94 -4.10 13.00 1.99
N ILE A 95 -3.06 12.19 2.20
CA ILE A 95 -3.20 10.75 2.50
C ILE A 95 -3.34 10.53 4.01
N PRO A 96 -3.77 9.34 4.48
CA PRO A 96 -3.87 9.05 5.92
C PRO A 96 -2.56 9.31 6.69
N LEU A 97 -1.41 9.12 6.05
CA LEU A 97 -0.10 9.36 6.65
C LEU A 97 0.19 10.84 6.94
N ASP A 98 -0.37 11.75 6.14
CA ASP A 98 -0.22 13.19 6.36
C ASP A 98 -0.98 13.65 7.61
N LEU A 99 -2.06 12.95 7.96
CA LEU A 99 -2.86 13.21 9.16
C LEU A 99 -2.32 12.53 10.42
N ALA A 100 -1.42 11.55 10.26
CA ALA A 100 -0.98 10.69 11.35
C ALA A 100 0.12 11.33 12.21
N GLN A 101 -0.01 11.18 13.53
CA GLN A 101 0.95 11.69 14.51
C GLN A 101 1.32 10.62 15.54
N GLY A 102 2.52 10.73 16.13
CA GLY A 102 3.01 9.84 17.19
C GLY A 102 2.88 8.35 16.85
N LYS A 103 2.35 7.56 17.79
CA LYS A 103 2.20 6.10 17.67
C LYS A 103 1.35 5.67 16.47
N THR A 104 0.34 6.46 16.11
CA THR A 104 -0.54 6.21 14.96
C THR A 104 0.25 6.27 13.66
N ARG A 105 1.17 7.25 13.54
CA ARG A 105 2.08 7.35 12.40
C ARG A 105 3.01 6.15 12.32
N ASP A 106 3.58 5.72 13.44
CA ASP A 106 4.48 4.57 13.47
C ASP A 106 3.78 3.27 13.05
N ALA A 107 2.56 3.04 13.55
CA ALA A 107 1.73 1.88 13.16
C ALA A 107 1.39 1.91 11.65
N LEU A 108 1.00 3.08 11.15
CA LEU A 108 0.68 3.26 9.74
C LEU A 108 1.91 3.04 8.84
N VAL A 109 3.06 3.65 9.17
CA VAL A 109 4.32 3.48 8.42
C VAL A 109 4.75 2.01 8.43
N LYS A 110 4.65 1.32 9.58
CA LYS A 110 4.98 -0.10 9.70
C LYS A 110 4.10 -0.95 8.77
N GLY A 111 2.78 -0.71 8.75
CA GLY A 111 1.85 -1.39 7.86
C GLY A 111 2.13 -1.12 6.39
N MET A 112 2.35 0.15 6.03
CA MET A 112 2.70 0.55 4.66
C MET A 112 4.01 -0.09 4.18
N LYS A 113 5.06 -0.13 5.01
CA LYS A 113 6.33 -0.81 4.68
C LYS A 113 6.12 -2.29 4.41
N LYS A 114 5.44 -2.99 5.33
CA LYS A 114 5.13 -4.42 5.19
C LYS A 114 4.36 -4.70 3.90
N GLN A 115 3.39 -3.85 3.56
CA GLN A 115 2.64 -3.96 2.31
C GLN A 115 3.54 -3.74 1.09
N ALA A 116 4.39 -2.70 1.10
CA ALA A 116 5.33 -2.44 0.01
C ALA A 116 6.31 -3.61 -0.21
N ASP A 117 6.85 -4.18 0.87
CA ASP A 117 7.75 -5.34 0.80
C ASP A 117 7.04 -6.58 0.25
N SER A 118 5.80 -6.84 0.67
CA SER A 118 4.96 -7.93 0.14
C SER A 118 4.71 -7.76 -1.37
N LYS A 119 4.38 -6.55 -1.82
CA LYS A 119 4.17 -6.24 -3.25
C LYS A 119 5.46 -6.36 -4.06
N LYS A 120 6.60 -5.94 -3.52
CA LYS A 120 7.92 -6.16 -4.14
C LYS A 120 8.20 -7.65 -4.29
N TRP A 121 7.99 -8.44 -3.24
CA TRP A 121 8.20 -9.88 -3.28
C TRP A 121 7.30 -10.56 -4.33
N SER A 122 6.01 -10.19 -4.38
CA SER A 122 5.09 -10.67 -5.42
C SER A 122 5.59 -10.33 -6.84
N ALA A 123 6.09 -9.11 -7.05
CA ALA A 123 6.70 -8.72 -8.32
C ALA A 123 7.95 -9.55 -8.65
N VAL A 124 8.79 -9.89 -7.66
CA VAL A 124 9.94 -10.80 -7.83
C VAL A 124 9.46 -12.19 -8.28
N CYS A 125 8.49 -12.79 -7.59
CA CYS A 125 7.96 -14.11 -7.95
C CYS A 125 7.37 -14.13 -9.37
N ASN A 126 6.63 -13.09 -9.76
CA ASN A 126 6.05 -12.98 -11.10
C ASN A 126 7.12 -12.80 -12.19
N SER A 127 8.21 -12.09 -11.89
CA SER A 127 9.37 -11.96 -12.77
C SER A 127 10.12 -13.29 -12.97
N SER A 128 10.19 -14.11 -11.92
CA SER A 128 10.86 -15.42 -11.97
C SER A 128 10.19 -16.41 -12.93
N PHE A 129 8.90 -16.28 -13.26
CA PHE A 129 8.26 -17.09 -14.31
C PHE A 129 8.92 -16.92 -15.69
N GLY A 130 9.54 -15.77 -15.97
CA GLY A 130 10.33 -15.55 -17.20
C GLY A 130 11.75 -16.13 -17.15
N VAL A 131 12.29 -16.36 -15.95
CA VAL A 131 13.65 -16.87 -15.73
C VAL A 131 13.69 -18.40 -15.73
N ILE A 132 12.63 -19.04 -15.22
CA ILE A 132 12.52 -20.50 -15.07
C ILE A 132 12.73 -21.24 -16.42
N PRO A 133 12.07 -20.90 -17.55
CA PRO A 133 12.30 -21.60 -18.82
C PRO A 133 13.76 -21.50 -19.33
N GLY A 134 14.43 -20.36 -19.10
CA GLY A 134 15.80 -20.13 -19.56
C GLY A 134 16.85 -20.95 -18.82
N VAL A 135 16.70 -21.09 -17.50
CA VAL A 135 17.60 -21.92 -16.67
C VAL A 135 17.40 -23.41 -16.95
N PHE A 136 16.15 -23.87 -17.10
CA PHE A 136 15.86 -25.28 -17.41
C PHE A 136 16.31 -25.68 -18.84
N LEU A 137 16.20 -24.79 -19.83
CA LEU A 137 16.70 -25.04 -21.19
C LEU A 137 18.22 -24.95 -21.30
N GLY A 138 18.86 -24.02 -20.58
CA GLY A 138 20.33 -23.89 -20.56
C GLY A 138 21.03 -25.10 -19.94
N VAL A 139 20.49 -25.63 -18.83
CA VAL A 139 21.03 -26.84 -18.18
C VAL A 139 20.77 -28.10 -19.02
N GLY A 140 19.61 -28.19 -19.69
CA GLY A 140 19.29 -29.31 -20.58
C GLY A 140 20.18 -29.40 -21.82
N LEU A 141 20.55 -28.27 -22.42
CA LEU A 141 21.43 -28.22 -23.61
C LEU A 141 22.90 -28.55 -23.28
N GLY A 142 23.33 -28.31 -22.02
CA GLY A 142 24.67 -28.68 -21.55
C GLY A 142 24.89 -30.19 -21.43
N VAL A 143 23.84 -30.97 -21.12
CA VAL A 143 23.93 -32.44 -21.05
C VAL A 143 23.94 -33.06 -22.45
N GLY A 144 23.29 -32.44 -23.44
CA GLY A 144 23.26 -32.92 -24.83
C GLY A 144 24.55 -32.68 -25.63
N SER A 145 25.42 -31.76 -25.19
CA SER A 145 26.64 -31.38 -25.92
C SER A 145 27.78 -32.41 -25.80
N ALA A 146 27.68 -33.38 -24.88
CA ALA A 146 28.63 -34.49 -24.78
C ALA A 146 28.52 -35.49 -25.95
N LEU A 147 27.41 -35.48 -26.71
CA LEU A 147 27.14 -36.41 -27.82
C LEU A 147 27.38 -35.79 -29.21
N ALA A 148 27.57 -34.46 -29.31
CA ALA A 148 27.79 -33.76 -30.57
C ALA A 148 29.21 -33.17 -30.60
N GLY A 149 29.93 -33.30 -31.72
CA GLY A 149 31.33 -32.91 -31.84
C GLY A 149 31.65 -31.44 -31.47
N PRO A 150 32.94 -31.07 -31.41
CA PRO A 150 33.41 -29.79 -30.84
C PRO A 150 32.84 -28.54 -31.52
N SER A 151 32.48 -28.62 -32.80
CA SER A 151 31.86 -27.52 -33.54
C SER A 151 30.42 -27.23 -33.08
N MET A 152 29.64 -28.27 -32.76
CA MET A 152 28.25 -28.12 -32.29
C MET A 152 28.21 -27.63 -30.82
N ALA A 153 29.19 -28.04 -30.01
CA ALA A 153 29.31 -27.60 -28.61
C ALA A 153 29.54 -26.08 -28.48
N ILE A 154 30.35 -25.48 -29.36
CA ILE A 154 30.60 -24.03 -29.36
C ILE A 154 29.32 -23.25 -29.73
N ILE A 155 28.57 -23.72 -30.73
CA ILE A 155 27.32 -23.09 -31.17
C ILE A 155 26.24 -23.19 -30.09
N LEU A 156 26.10 -24.35 -29.45
CA LEU A 156 25.15 -24.58 -28.35
C LEU A 156 25.52 -23.78 -27.08
N GLY A 157 26.80 -23.70 -26.75
CA GLY A 157 27.29 -22.90 -25.63
C GLY A 157 27.01 -21.41 -25.83
N ALA A 158 27.26 -20.88 -27.03
CA ALA A 158 26.93 -19.49 -27.35
C ALA A 158 25.41 -19.24 -27.25
N ALA A 159 24.58 -20.11 -27.85
CA ALA A 159 23.12 -20.01 -27.77
C ALA A 159 22.60 -20.05 -26.33
N GLY A 160 23.19 -20.88 -25.45
CA GLY A 160 22.83 -20.95 -24.02
C GLY A 160 23.14 -19.68 -23.24
N VAL A 161 24.26 -19.01 -23.53
CA VAL A 161 24.59 -17.72 -22.90
C VAL A 161 23.64 -16.63 -23.37
N PHE A 162 23.30 -16.60 -24.67
CA PHE A 162 22.34 -15.63 -25.20
C PHE A 162 20.94 -15.80 -24.61
N THR A 163 20.44 -17.03 -24.45
CA THR A 163 19.12 -17.28 -23.84
C THR A 163 19.09 -16.93 -22.35
N LEU A 164 20.18 -17.17 -21.62
CA LEU A 164 20.30 -16.76 -20.22
C LEU A 164 20.25 -15.23 -20.06
N VAL A 165 21.07 -14.50 -20.85
CA VAL A 165 21.11 -13.03 -20.82
C VAL A 165 19.77 -12.44 -21.23
N ALA A 166 19.15 -12.96 -22.29
CA ALA A 166 17.82 -12.54 -22.73
C ALA A 166 16.75 -12.82 -21.66
N GLY A 167 16.80 -13.99 -21.00
CA GLY A 167 15.88 -14.34 -19.92
C GLY A 167 16.00 -13.41 -18.71
N ILE A 168 17.22 -13.05 -18.31
CA ILE A 168 17.46 -12.08 -17.23
C ILE A 168 16.91 -10.70 -17.64
N ALA A 169 17.19 -10.24 -18.86
CA ALA A 169 16.71 -8.94 -19.35
C ALA A 169 15.17 -8.86 -19.37
N VAL A 170 14.50 -9.91 -19.86
CA VAL A 170 13.03 -10.02 -19.87
C VAL A 170 12.49 -10.08 -18.44
N GLY A 171 13.10 -10.88 -17.56
CA GLY A 171 12.72 -10.96 -16.15
C GLY A 171 12.80 -9.60 -15.46
N LEU A 172 13.90 -8.87 -15.62
CA LEU A 172 14.07 -7.53 -15.07
C LEU A 172 13.03 -6.54 -15.62
N ALA A 173 12.71 -6.61 -16.91
CA ALA A 173 11.67 -5.78 -17.51
C ALA A 173 10.29 -6.08 -16.90
N ILE A 174 9.93 -7.35 -16.73
CA ILE A 174 8.68 -7.78 -16.07
C ILE A 174 8.64 -7.28 -14.62
N TYR A 175 9.76 -7.37 -13.89
CA TYR A 175 9.86 -6.89 -12.51
C TYR A 175 9.60 -5.38 -12.39
N PHE A 176 10.34 -4.55 -13.13
CA PHE A 176 10.23 -3.08 -13.03
C PHE A 176 8.91 -2.53 -13.59
N LEU A 177 8.33 -3.21 -14.58
CA LEU A 177 7.05 -2.81 -15.17
C LEU A 177 5.84 -3.32 -14.38
N SER A 178 6.03 -4.28 -13.46
CA SER A 178 4.97 -4.82 -12.62
C SER A 178 4.23 -3.73 -11.87
N TYR A 179 2.89 -3.84 -11.88
CA TYR A 179 2.01 -2.95 -11.15
C TYR A 179 2.33 -2.96 -9.65
N ASP A 180 2.61 -4.14 -9.07
CA ASP A 180 2.94 -4.30 -7.65
C ASP A 180 4.25 -3.58 -7.29
N TYR A 181 5.26 -3.64 -8.18
CA TYR A 181 6.52 -2.91 -7.98
C TYR A 181 6.30 -1.39 -8.00
N LYS A 182 5.53 -0.88 -8.97
CA LYS A 182 5.20 0.55 -9.06
C LYS A 182 4.38 1.02 -7.85
N GLN A 183 3.44 0.19 -7.39
CA GLN A 183 2.64 0.48 -6.19
C GLN A 183 3.52 0.54 -4.94
N ALA A 184 4.37 -0.47 -4.72
CA ALA A 184 5.30 -0.50 -3.59
C ALA A 184 6.21 0.74 -3.57
N LYS A 185 6.79 1.10 -4.72
CA LYS A 185 7.63 2.30 -4.84
C LYS A 185 6.86 3.59 -4.54
N SER A 186 5.58 3.65 -4.89
CA SER A 186 4.71 4.79 -4.58
C SER A 186 4.46 4.89 -3.07
N ILE A 187 4.27 3.75 -2.40
CA ILE A 187 4.13 3.67 -0.94
C ILE A 187 5.41 4.13 -0.25
N GLU A 188 6.57 3.64 -0.66
CA GLU A 188 7.86 4.06 -0.10
C GLU A 188 8.13 5.55 -0.31
N LYS A 189 7.82 6.06 -1.50
CA LYS A 189 7.93 7.50 -1.78
C LYS A 189 7.06 8.32 -0.83
N ALA A 190 5.84 7.88 -0.55
CA ALA A 190 4.94 8.57 0.38
C ALA A 190 5.42 8.52 1.83
N ILE A 191 6.06 7.43 2.25
CA ILE A 191 6.66 7.31 3.58
C ILE A 191 7.86 8.26 3.73
N ASN A 192 8.67 8.37 2.67
CA ASN A 192 9.93 9.10 2.67
C ASN A 192 9.76 10.59 2.34
N SER A 193 8.64 11.00 1.74
CA SER A 193 8.32 12.42 1.62
C SER A 193 8.08 12.99 3.02
N GLU A 194 8.92 13.95 3.42
CA GLU A 194 8.72 14.70 4.66
C GLU A 194 7.29 15.26 4.74
N PRO A 195 6.69 15.29 5.94
CA PRO A 195 5.34 15.79 6.10
C PRO A 195 5.27 17.22 5.54
N SER A 196 4.27 17.47 4.70
CA SER A 196 3.93 18.78 4.13
C SER A 196 3.39 19.73 5.22
N SER A 197 4.11 19.91 6.32
CA SER A 197 3.85 20.88 7.37
C SER A 197 4.91 22.00 7.44
N ALA A 198 5.85 22.04 6.49
CA ALA A 198 6.82 23.14 6.36
C ALA A 198 6.28 24.41 5.66
N LEU A 199 4.96 24.60 5.57
CA LEU A 199 4.34 25.80 4.99
C LEU A 199 3.27 26.44 5.88
N THR A 200 3.45 26.44 7.19
CA THR A 200 2.74 27.39 8.07
C THR A 200 3.67 27.89 9.15
N ASN A 201 4.63 28.75 8.82
CA ASN A 201 5.28 29.68 9.74
C ASN A 201 6.11 30.68 8.94
N ASP A 202 5.46 31.72 8.41
CA ASP A 202 6.08 33.05 8.31
C ASP A 202 5.03 34.10 7.98
N LYS A 203 4.48 34.69 9.05
CA LYS A 203 4.12 36.12 9.15
C LYS A 203 3.89 36.45 10.62
N LYS A 204 4.96 36.32 11.42
CA LYS A 204 5.04 37.06 12.68
C LYS A 204 5.38 38.50 12.30
N ALA A 205 4.37 39.35 12.15
CA ALA A 205 4.58 40.78 12.00
C ALA A 205 5.30 41.31 13.27
N PRO A 206 6.31 42.18 13.15
CA PRO A 206 7.01 42.72 14.30
C PRO A 206 6.13 43.75 15.00
N VAL A 207 5.85 43.51 16.27
CA VAL A 207 5.36 44.52 17.21
C VAL A 207 6.47 45.56 17.35
N THR A 208 6.28 46.71 16.70
CA THR A 208 7.06 47.92 16.97
C THR A 208 6.29 48.75 18.00
N ALA A 209 6.75 48.64 19.25
CA ALA A 209 6.48 49.65 20.27
C ALA A 209 7.53 50.75 20.12
N GLY A 210 7.09 52.01 20.00
CA GLY A 210 7.99 53.15 19.90
C GLY A 210 7.26 54.49 19.95
N GLY A 211 7.03 54.99 21.16
CA GLY A 211 7.26 56.40 21.54
C GLY A 211 6.43 57.53 20.92
N GLU A 212 5.49 58.04 21.71
CA GLU A 212 5.50 59.43 22.24
C GLU A 212 5.43 60.63 21.26
N LYS A 213 4.31 61.40 21.30
CA LYS A 213 4.28 62.82 21.75
C LYS A 213 2.90 63.50 21.60
N ARG A 214 2.43 64.03 22.75
CA ARG A 214 1.62 65.24 23.06
C ARG A 214 0.98 66.07 21.93
N GLN A 215 -0.27 66.50 22.16
CA GLN A 215 -0.74 67.89 22.39
C GLN A 215 -2.30 67.88 22.48
N HIS A 216 -2.91 68.05 23.66
CA HIS A 216 -3.50 69.31 24.18
C HIS A 216 -3.86 70.36 23.12
N ALA A 217 -5.16 70.48 22.81
CA ALA A 217 -5.99 71.68 23.00
C ALA A 217 -7.46 71.29 22.85
#